data_AF-A0A7C9S2V1-F1
#
_entry.id   AF-A0A7C9S2V1-F1
#
_cell.length_a   1.000
_cell.length_b   1.000
_cell.length_c   1.000
_cell.angle_alpha   90.00
_cell.angle_beta   90.00
_cell.angle_gamma   90.00
#
_symmetry.space_group_name_H-M   'P 1'
#
loop_
_entity.id
_entity.type
_entity.pdbx_description
1 polymer ?
#
loop_
_entity_poly.entity_id
_entity_poly.type
_entity_poly.pdbx_seq_one_letter_code
_entity_poly.pdbx_strand_id
1 'polypeptide(L)'
;MRKIHVALSLRSALLADQISSRLAALSWAVPGTPADVTVTDAADALGPRTVAVLPFVHAVDDLVRAGVTGLVLADDPLDDMVRAIHDVHRFGGWVSPRLVSTLLPPPPPASLTDRERETLRLVAEGRENAEIAAAMFITVSAVKYHVSNLLRKFGCRDRTQLVSRLGRPLLVRS
;
A
#
# COMPACT_ATOMS: atom_id res chain seq x y z
N MET A 1 -0.49 19.35 23.23
CA MET A 1 -1.93 19.09 22.98
C MET A 1 -2.06 18.43 21.61
N ARG A 2 -2.30 17.12 21.54
CA ARG A 2 -2.27 16.35 20.28
C ARG A 2 -3.69 16.20 19.73
N LYS A 3 -3.96 16.86 18.61
CA LYS A 3 -5.21 16.71 17.85
C LYS A 3 -5.27 15.31 17.24
N ILE A 4 -6.44 14.67 17.38
CA ILE A 4 -6.75 13.32 16.90
C ILE A 4 -7.55 13.50 15.61
N HIS A 5 -7.05 12.98 14.50
CA HIS A 5 -7.78 12.95 13.22
C HIS A 5 -8.13 11.49 12.94
N VAL A 6 -9.37 11.10 13.17
CA VAL A 6 -9.90 9.79 12.76
C VAL A 6 -10.81 10.06 11.59
N ALA A 7 -10.37 9.77 10.37
CA ALA A 7 -11.20 9.91 9.18
C ALA A 7 -11.71 8.54 8.76
N LEU A 8 -12.95 8.21 9.15
CA LEU A 8 -13.62 6.99 8.70
C LEU A 8 -14.30 7.28 7.37
N SER A 9 -13.78 6.73 6.27
CA SER A 9 -14.37 6.88 4.94
C SER A 9 -15.64 6.02 4.78
N LEU A 10 -16.73 6.34 5.49
CA LEU A 10 -18.03 5.72 5.21
C LEU A 10 -19.19 6.69 5.37
N ARG A 11 -19.94 6.91 4.28
CA ARG A 11 -21.27 7.53 4.24
C ARG A 11 -22.34 6.67 4.94
N SER A 12 -22.05 6.09 6.10
CA SER A 12 -22.98 5.25 6.88
C SER A 12 -23.00 5.71 8.33
N ALA A 13 -24.01 6.50 8.67
CA ALA A 13 -24.21 7.01 10.04
C ALA A 13 -24.33 5.89 11.08
N LEU A 14 -24.96 4.77 10.70
CA LEU A 14 -25.13 3.61 11.58
C LEU A 14 -23.78 2.99 11.99
N LEU A 15 -22.86 2.84 11.04
CA LEU A 15 -21.55 2.25 11.35
C LEU A 15 -20.69 3.23 12.15
N ALA A 16 -20.77 4.53 11.85
CA ALA A 16 -20.10 5.56 12.63
C ALA A 16 -20.54 5.51 14.11
N ASP A 17 -21.85 5.40 14.36
CA ASP A 17 -22.40 5.26 15.71
C ASP A 17 -21.94 3.97 16.40
N GLN A 18 -21.92 2.83 15.68
CA GLN A 18 -21.45 1.55 16.22
C GLN A 18 -19.97 1.59 16.61
N ILE A 19 -19.11 2.18 15.76
CA ILE A 19 -17.68 2.34 16.05
C ILE A 19 -17.50 3.29 17.24
N SER A 20 -18.19 4.44 17.25
CA SER A 20 -18.11 5.42 18.33
C SER A 20 -18.51 4.82 19.68
N SER A 21 -19.62 4.08 19.72
CA SER A 21 -20.09 3.37 20.91
C SER A 21 -19.07 2.35 21.44
N ARG A 22 -18.47 1.55 20.55
CA ARG A 22 -17.43 0.58 20.93
C ARG A 22 -16.14 1.25 21.40
N LEU A 23 -15.73 2.35 20.77
CA LEU A 23 -14.56 3.12 21.19
C LEU A 23 -14.78 3.69 22.59
N ALA A 24 -15.95 4.26 22.88
CA ALA A 24 -16.29 4.78 24.20
C ALA A 24 -16.27 3.72 25.32
N ALA A 25 -16.48 2.45 24.97
CA ALA A 25 -16.40 1.33 25.91
C ALA A 25 -14.96 0.84 26.19
N LEU A 26 -13.96 1.31 25.44
CA LEU A 26 -12.56 0.94 25.67
C LEU A 26 -11.96 1.75 26.83
N SER A 27 -11.20 1.10 27.71
CA SER A 27 -10.63 1.71 28.92
C SER A 27 -9.64 2.87 28.68
N TRP A 28 -9.17 3.06 27.44
CA TRP A 28 -8.30 4.17 27.04
C TRP A 28 -9.06 5.35 26.42
N ALA A 29 -10.35 5.20 26.13
CA ALA A 29 -11.19 6.28 25.65
C ALA A 29 -11.54 7.18 26.84
N VAL A 30 -10.87 8.32 26.92
CA VAL A 30 -11.13 9.30 27.98
C VAL A 30 -12.55 9.87 27.77
N PRO A 31 -13.40 9.93 28.82
CA PRO A 31 -14.66 10.65 28.74
C PRO A 31 -14.40 12.12 28.37
N GLY A 32 -15.01 12.61 27.28
CA GLY A 32 -14.78 13.97 26.78
C GLY A 32 -13.63 14.11 25.78
N THR A 33 -13.00 13.02 25.31
CA THR A 33 -12.28 13.08 24.03
C THR A 33 -13.32 13.16 22.93
N PRO A 34 -13.36 14.23 22.11
CA PRO A 34 -14.10 14.15 20.87
C PRO A 34 -13.29 13.18 20.00
N ALA A 35 -13.72 11.93 19.92
CA ALA A 35 -13.48 11.16 18.72
C ALA A 35 -14.32 11.83 17.63
N ASP A 36 -13.88 12.99 17.15
CA ASP A 36 -14.42 13.62 15.94
C ASP A 36 -13.96 12.73 14.79
N VAL A 37 -14.65 11.60 14.66
CA VAL A 37 -14.65 10.77 13.47
C VAL A 37 -15.18 11.65 12.36
N THR A 38 -14.29 12.33 11.66
CA THR A 38 -14.70 13.15 10.53
C THR A 38 -14.78 12.23 9.33
N VAL A 39 -15.99 11.79 9.02
CA VAL A 39 -16.25 11.06 7.79
C VAL A 39 -16.07 12.04 6.64
N THR A 40 -14.90 12.04 6.03
CA THR A 40 -14.61 12.83 4.83
C THR A 40 -14.37 11.88 3.66
N ASP A 41 -14.67 12.35 2.45
CA ASP A 41 -14.33 11.60 1.24
C ASP A 41 -12.82 11.35 1.22
N ALA A 42 -12.40 10.19 0.71
CA ALA A 42 -11.01 9.71 0.78
C ALA A 42 -10.01 10.67 0.13
N ALA A 43 -10.46 11.69 -0.61
CA ALA A 43 -9.63 12.74 -1.19
C ALA A 43 -9.22 13.85 -0.19
N ASP A 44 -9.99 14.09 0.88
CA ASP A 44 -9.87 15.32 1.68
C ASP A 44 -9.18 15.11 3.05
N ALA A 45 -9.05 13.86 3.51
CA ALA A 45 -8.47 13.53 4.82
C ALA A 45 -7.27 12.56 4.71
N LEU A 46 -6.45 12.75 3.68
CA LEU A 46 -5.26 11.93 3.42
C LEU A 46 -4.07 12.43 4.25
N GLY A 47 -3.46 11.52 5.00
CA GLY A 47 -2.28 11.83 5.81
C GLY A 47 -1.89 10.74 6.80
N PRO A 48 -0.77 10.93 7.51
CA PRO A 48 -0.32 9.98 8.52
C PRO A 48 -1.34 9.88 9.66
N ARG A 49 -1.56 8.66 10.16
CA ARG A 49 -2.55 8.32 11.20
C ARG A 49 -4.02 8.31 10.74
N THR A 50 -4.28 8.30 9.44
CA THR A 50 -5.62 8.07 8.89
C THR A 50 -5.93 6.58 8.74
N VAL A 51 -7.17 6.17 9.04
CA VAL A 51 -7.71 4.83 8.78
C VAL A 51 -8.76 4.89 7.68
N ALA A 52 -8.39 4.56 6.45
CA ALA A 52 -9.33 4.48 5.33
C ALA A 52 -10.15 3.19 5.41
N VAL A 53 -11.48 3.34 5.33
CA VAL A 53 -12.41 2.22 5.19
C VAL A 53 -12.84 2.15 3.73
N LEU A 54 -12.56 1.02 3.11
CA LEU A 54 -12.71 0.79 1.69
C LEU A 54 -13.95 -0.09 1.43
N PRO A 55 -14.90 0.32 0.58
CA PRO A 55 -16.04 -0.55 0.25
C PRO A 55 -15.61 -1.78 -0.56
N PHE A 56 -14.52 -1.67 -1.32
CA PHE A 56 -13.94 -2.74 -2.13
C PHE A 56 -12.43 -2.57 -2.22
N VAL A 57 -11.73 -3.61 -2.66
CA VAL A 57 -10.27 -3.59 -2.87
C VAL A 57 -9.91 -2.82 -4.15
N HIS A 58 -9.87 -1.50 -4.06
CA HIS A 58 -9.50 -0.59 -5.16
C HIS A 58 -8.80 0.65 -4.61
N ALA A 59 -7.99 1.31 -5.43
CA ALA A 59 -7.24 2.53 -5.09
C ALA A 59 -6.31 2.42 -3.85
N VAL A 60 -5.97 1.20 -3.43
CA VAL A 60 -5.11 0.96 -2.25
C VAL A 60 -3.75 1.63 -2.42
N ASP A 61 -3.15 1.51 -3.61
CA ASP A 61 -1.86 2.13 -3.94
C ASP A 61 -1.88 3.66 -3.83
N ASP A 62 -2.99 4.30 -4.21
CA ASP A 62 -3.16 5.75 -4.12
C ASP A 62 -3.24 6.20 -2.67
N LEU A 63 -3.97 5.45 -1.83
CA LEU A 63 -4.07 5.71 -0.39
C LEU A 63 -2.73 5.55 0.31
N VAL A 64 -1.97 4.51 -0.02
CA VAL A 64 -0.61 4.30 0.51
C VAL A 64 0.30 5.45 0.10
N ARG A 65 0.27 5.86 -1.19
CA ARG A 65 1.05 7.02 -1.68
C ARG A 65 0.66 8.32 -0.98
N ALA A 66 -0.61 8.46 -0.62
CA ALA A 66 -1.12 9.62 0.10
C ALA A 66 -0.81 9.59 1.61
N GLY A 67 -0.12 8.55 2.11
CA GLY A 67 0.34 8.46 3.49
C GLY A 67 -0.69 7.87 4.46
N VAL A 68 -1.74 7.23 3.96
CA VAL A 68 -2.72 6.50 4.78
C VAL A 68 -2.03 5.31 5.45
N THR A 69 -2.15 5.25 6.77
CA THR A 69 -1.48 4.23 7.59
C THR A 69 -2.42 3.13 8.08
N GLY A 70 -3.73 3.34 8.01
CA GLY A 70 -4.77 2.36 8.33
C GLY A 70 -5.59 2.01 7.11
N LEU A 71 -5.65 0.73 6.75
CA LEU A 71 -6.44 0.24 5.63
C LEU A 71 -7.36 -0.88 6.10
N VAL A 72 -8.67 -0.66 6.00
CA VAL A 72 -9.71 -1.60 6.45
C VAL A 72 -10.80 -1.71 5.38
N LEU A 73 -11.46 -2.84 5.25
CA LEU A 73 -12.62 -3.00 4.37
C LEU A 73 -13.92 -2.72 5.11
N ALA A 74 -14.94 -2.24 4.40
CA ALA A 74 -16.26 -1.95 4.96
C ALA A 74 -16.99 -3.20 5.47
N ASP A 75 -16.61 -4.38 4.97
CA ASP A 75 -17.12 -5.69 5.39
C ASP A 75 -16.20 -6.39 6.42
N ASP A 76 -15.14 -5.73 6.89
CA ASP A 76 -14.34 -6.26 8.00
C ASP A 76 -15.13 -6.22 9.31
N PRO A 77 -14.88 -7.16 10.24
CA PRO A 77 -15.51 -7.17 11.54
C PRO A 77 -15.32 -5.84 12.28
N LEU A 78 -16.35 -5.40 13.00
CA LEU A 78 -16.32 -4.17 13.78
C LEU A 78 -15.15 -4.12 14.78
N ASP A 79 -14.79 -5.27 15.35
CA ASP A 79 -13.65 -5.38 16.26
C ASP A 79 -12.30 -5.15 15.56
N ASP A 80 -12.17 -5.55 14.30
CA ASP A 80 -10.96 -5.31 13.50
C ASP A 80 -10.87 -3.83 13.10
N MET A 81 -11.98 -3.18 12.79
CA MET A 81 -12.02 -1.73 12.56
C MET A 81 -11.58 -0.95 13.80
N VAL A 82 -12.09 -1.32 14.97
CA VAL A 82 -11.72 -0.69 16.24
C VAL A 82 -10.25 -0.93 16.57
N ARG A 83 -9.74 -2.15 16.36
CA ARG A 83 -8.30 -2.47 16.48
C ARG A 83 -7.46 -1.64 15.52
N ALA A 84 -7.89 -1.48 14.27
CA ALA A 84 -7.17 -0.67 13.29
C ALA A 84 -6.97 0.77 13.76
N ILE A 85 -8.01 1.40 14.29
CA ILE A 85 -7.95 2.76 14.84
C ILE A 85 -6.95 2.83 16.01
N HIS A 86 -7.01 1.87 16.93
CA HIS A 86 -6.11 1.80 18.06
C HIS A 86 -4.64 1.60 17.61
N ASP A 87 -4.39 0.66 16.70
CA ASP A 87 -3.04 0.26 16.29
C ASP A 87 -2.39 1.32 15.39
N VAL A 88 -3.16 1.99 14.54
CA VAL A 88 -2.69 3.16 13.79
C VAL A 88 -2.28 4.29 14.73
N HIS A 89 -3.01 4.49 15.83
CA HIS A 89 -2.66 5.51 16.82
C HIS A 89 -1.41 5.14 17.63
N ARG A 90 -1.33 3.87 18.09
CA ARG A 90 -0.32 3.40 19.05
C ARG A 90 0.96 2.93 18.38
N PHE A 91 0.85 2.17 17.30
CA PHE A 91 1.96 1.52 16.61
C PHE A 91 2.28 2.17 15.25
N GLY A 92 1.37 2.99 14.72
CA GLY A 92 1.61 3.78 13.51
C GLY A 92 1.11 3.14 12.21
N GLY A 93 0.45 1.98 12.27
CA GLY A 93 -0.18 1.40 11.10
C GLY A 93 -1.03 0.16 11.38
N TRP A 94 -1.97 -0.11 10.48
CA TRP A 94 -2.78 -1.34 10.45
C TRP A 94 -3.24 -1.61 9.02
N VAL A 95 -3.20 -2.87 8.61
CA VAL A 95 -3.73 -3.31 7.33
C VAL A 95 -4.61 -4.53 7.57
N SER A 96 -5.85 -4.47 7.08
CA SER A 96 -6.74 -5.63 7.05
C SER A 96 -6.05 -6.82 6.38
N PRO A 97 -6.11 -8.03 6.97
CA PRO A 97 -5.54 -9.23 6.36
C PRO A 97 -5.98 -9.45 4.91
N ARG A 98 -7.19 -9.01 4.56
CA ARG A 98 -7.78 -9.14 3.22
C ARG A 98 -7.18 -8.20 2.18
N LEU A 99 -6.48 -7.15 2.61
CA LEU A 99 -5.79 -6.19 1.74
C LEU A 99 -4.31 -6.52 1.54
N VAL A 100 -3.73 -7.39 2.38
CA VAL A 100 -2.29 -7.72 2.35
C VAL A 100 -1.84 -8.19 0.97
N SER A 101 -2.59 -9.08 0.32
CA SER A 101 -2.25 -9.60 -1.00
C SER A 101 -2.20 -8.54 -2.09
N THR A 102 -2.89 -7.40 -1.90
CA THR A 102 -2.91 -6.30 -2.86
C THR A 102 -1.79 -5.29 -2.66
N LEU A 103 -1.25 -5.23 -1.44
CA LEU A 103 -0.08 -4.43 -1.11
C LEU A 103 1.23 -5.15 -1.43
N LEU A 104 1.20 -6.47 -1.40
CA LEU A 104 2.35 -7.26 -1.78
C LEU A 104 2.55 -7.19 -3.30
N PRO A 105 3.81 -7.07 -3.77
CA PRO A 105 4.09 -7.16 -5.18
C PRO A 105 3.57 -8.51 -5.70
N PRO A 106 2.90 -8.54 -6.87
CA PRO A 106 2.44 -9.79 -7.44
C PRO A 106 3.64 -10.73 -7.63
N PRO A 107 3.46 -12.05 -7.45
CA PRO A 107 4.54 -12.99 -7.71
C PRO A 107 5.04 -12.77 -9.14
N PRO A 108 6.37 -12.90 -9.37
CA PRO A 108 6.91 -12.79 -10.71
C PRO A 108 6.17 -13.77 -11.62
N PRO A 109 5.87 -13.39 -12.88
CA PRO A 109 5.14 -14.25 -13.79
C PRO A 109 5.86 -15.59 -13.91
N ALA A 110 5.12 -16.69 -13.82
CA ALA A 110 5.66 -18.05 -13.75
C ALA A 110 6.54 -18.46 -14.95
N SER A 111 6.52 -17.66 -16.03
CA SER A 111 7.19 -17.93 -17.31
C SER A 111 8.32 -16.94 -17.64
N LEU A 112 9.06 -16.43 -16.66
CA LEU A 112 10.31 -15.73 -16.95
C LEU A 112 11.39 -16.72 -17.36
N THR A 113 11.95 -16.51 -18.55
CA THR A 113 13.19 -17.17 -19.00
C THR A 113 14.36 -16.74 -18.11
N ASP A 114 15.45 -17.52 -18.12
CA ASP A 114 16.62 -17.19 -17.32
C ASP A 114 17.23 -15.82 -17.67
N ARG A 115 17.22 -15.47 -18.97
CA ARG A 115 17.68 -14.15 -19.45
C ARG A 115 16.79 -13.01 -19.01
N GLU A 116 15.48 -13.21 -18.97
CA GLU A 116 14.54 -12.21 -18.45
C GLU A 116 14.69 -12.06 -16.93
N ARG A 117 14.94 -13.16 -16.19
CA ARG A 117 15.17 -13.11 -14.75
C ARG A 117 16.46 -12.35 -14.41
N GLU A 118 17.53 -12.61 -15.16
CA GLU A 118 18.80 -11.89 -15.05
C GLU A 118 18.63 -10.39 -15.37
N THR A 119 17.94 -10.07 -16.46
CA THR A 119 17.60 -8.68 -16.84
C THR A 119 16.77 -8.00 -15.75
N LEU A 120 15.75 -8.68 -15.22
CA LEU A 120 14.85 -8.14 -14.19
C LEU A 120 15.60 -7.76 -12.92
N ARG A 121 16.56 -8.59 -12.48
CA ARG A 121 17.40 -8.33 -11.32
C ARG A 121 18.18 -7.02 -11.48
N LEU A 122 18.84 -6.85 -12.63
CA LEU A 122 19.63 -5.65 -12.91
C LEU A 122 18.73 -4.40 -13.10
N VAL A 123 17.53 -4.57 -13.64
CA VAL A 123 16.53 -3.48 -13.72
C VAL A 123 16.10 -3.04 -12.32
N ALA A 124 15.86 -3.98 -11.40
CA ALA A 124 15.49 -3.70 -10.01
C ALA A 124 16.60 -2.99 -9.22
N GLU A 125 17.87 -3.25 -9.56
CA GLU A 125 19.03 -2.51 -9.04
C GLU A 125 19.16 -1.09 -9.59
N GLY A 126 18.35 -0.70 -10.58
CA GLY A 126 18.39 0.62 -11.20
C GLY A 126 19.37 0.77 -12.37
N ARG A 127 19.96 -0.32 -12.88
CA ARG A 127 21.00 -0.29 -13.93
C ARG A 127 20.50 0.19 -15.29
N GLU A 128 21.21 1.08 -15.96
CA GLU A 128 20.88 1.49 -17.32
C GLU A 128 21.06 0.36 -18.35
N ASN A 129 20.39 0.44 -19.49
CA ASN A 129 20.45 -0.62 -20.51
C ASN A 129 21.88 -0.89 -21.02
N ALA A 130 22.75 0.12 -21.03
CA ALA A 130 24.16 -0.04 -21.38
C ALA A 130 24.94 -0.82 -20.31
N GLU A 131 24.68 -0.56 -19.03
CA GLU A 131 25.28 -1.30 -17.92
C GLU A 131 24.79 -2.76 -17.89
N ILE A 132 23.50 -2.98 -18.14
CA ILE A 132 22.92 -4.33 -18.26
C ILE A 132 23.56 -5.08 -19.43
N ALA A 133 23.71 -4.41 -20.58
CA ALA A 133 24.32 -4.99 -21.78
C ALA A 133 25.76 -5.43 -21.50
N ALA A 134 26.54 -4.57 -20.83
CA ALA A 134 27.90 -4.89 -20.40
C ALA A 134 27.94 -6.06 -19.41
N ALA A 135 27.05 -6.06 -18.40
CA ALA A 135 27.00 -7.10 -17.38
C ALA A 135 26.61 -8.48 -17.94
N MET A 136 25.71 -8.52 -18.94
CA MET A 136 25.22 -9.75 -19.55
C MET A 136 25.98 -10.17 -20.81
N PHE A 137 26.98 -9.37 -21.24
CA PHE A 137 27.73 -9.54 -22.50
C PHE A 137 26.83 -9.65 -23.75
N ILE A 138 25.83 -8.77 -23.85
CA ILE A 138 24.88 -8.71 -24.99
C ILE A 138 24.79 -7.29 -25.54
N THR A 139 24.07 -7.11 -26.66
CA THR A 139 23.85 -5.78 -27.23
C THR A 139 22.81 -4.99 -26.43
N VAL A 140 22.91 -3.66 -26.44
CA VAL A 140 21.88 -2.77 -25.87
C VAL A 140 20.50 -3.02 -26.52
N SER A 141 20.47 -3.41 -27.80
CA SER A 141 19.23 -3.78 -28.50
C SER A 141 18.59 -5.04 -27.88
N ALA A 142 19.39 -6.06 -27.56
CA ALA A 142 18.91 -7.27 -26.89
C ALA A 142 18.37 -6.97 -25.48
N VAL A 143 19.02 -6.07 -24.72
CA VAL A 143 18.49 -5.60 -23.43
C VAL A 143 17.14 -4.92 -23.60
N LYS A 144 17.01 -4.00 -24.58
CA LYS A 144 15.73 -3.34 -24.87
C LYS A 144 14.62 -4.36 -25.17
N TYR A 145 14.93 -5.42 -25.90
CA TYR A 145 14.00 -6.52 -26.16
C TYR A 145 13.57 -7.24 -24.88
N HIS A 146 14.52 -7.63 -24.02
CA HIS A 146 14.21 -8.27 -22.73
C HIS A 146 13.38 -7.36 -21.82
N VAL A 147 13.74 -6.07 -21.71
CA VAL A 147 12.98 -5.08 -20.93
C VAL A 147 11.57 -4.92 -21.49
N SER A 148 11.39 -4.84 -22.80
CA SER A 148 10.06 -4.76 -23.41
C SER A 148 9.20 -6.00 -23.11
N ASN A 149 9.80 -7.20 -23.12
CA ASN A 149 9.09 -8.42 -22.74
C ASN A 149 8.73 -8.44 -21.25
N LEU A 150 9.62 -7.98 -20.37
CA LEU A 150 9.33 -7.82 -18.95
C LEU A 150 8.16 -6.86 -18.73
N LEU A 151 8.18 -5.67 -19.35
CA LEU A 151 7.08 -4.71 -19.27
C LEU A 151 5.74 -5.34 -19.65
N ARG A 152 5.71 -6.07 -20.77
CA ARG A 152 4.51 -6.79 -21.22
C ARG A 152 4.06 -7.86 -20.22
N LYS A 153 4.98 -8.71 -19.72
CA LYS A 153 4.66 -9.79 -18.78
C LYS A 153 4.20 -9.28 -17.41
N PHE A 154 4.70 -8.12 -16.98
CA PHE A 154 4.32 -7.46 -15.73
C PHE A 154 3.18 -6.44 -15.89
N GLY A 155 2.61 -6.29 -17.09
CA GLY A 155 1.55 -5.31 -17.38
C GLY A 155 1.95 -3.87 -17.06
N CYS A 156 3.22 -3.53 -17.27
CA CYS A 156 3.78 -2.20 -17.01
C CYS A 156 3.93 -1.42 -18.31
N ARG A 157 3.59 -0.13 -18.29
CA ARG A 157 3.71 0.79 -19.42
C ARG A 157 5.13 1.29 -19.63
N ASP A 158 5.90 1.39 -18.55
CA ASP A 158 7.24 1.96 -18.54
C ASP A 158 8.13 1.30 -17.48
N ARG A 159 9.44 1.51 -17.63
CA ARG A 159 10.46 0.97 -16.73
C ARG A 159 10.29 1.44 -15.29
N THR A 160 9.86 2.68 -15.07
CA THR A 160 9.66 3.25 -13.74
C THR A 160 8.55 2.51 -13.00
N GLN A 161 7.44 2.22 -13.69
CA GLN A 161 6.36 1.41 -13.15
C GLN A 161 6.82 0.00 -12.82
N LEU A 162 7.63 -0.63 -13.68
CA LEU A 162 8.22 -1.95 -13.40
C LEU A 162 9.09 -1.92 -12.14
N VAL A 163 9.99 -0.95 -12.02
CA VAL A 163 10.86 -0.80 -10.83
C VAL A 163 10.03 -0.56 -9.57
N SER A 164 9.03 0.33 -9.63
CA SER A 164 8.12 0.58 -8.51
C SER A 164 7.37 -0.68 -8.10
N ARG A 165 6.97 -1.52 -9.07
CA ARG A 165 6.23 -2.76 -8.83
C ARG A 165 7.07 -3.87 -8.23
N LEU A 166 8.37 -3.91 -8.49
CA LEU A 166 9.29 -4.90 -7.91
C LEU A 166 9.62 -4.58 -6.44
N GLY A 167 9.24 -3.40 -5.95
CA GLY A 167 9.67 -2.89 -4.66
C GLY A 167 11.12 -2.42 -4.71
N ARG A 168 11.45 -1.40 -3.91
CA ARG A 168 12.87 -1.09 -3.68
C ARG A 168 13.53 -2.31 -3.05
N PRO A 169 14.70 -2.78 -3.52
CA PRO A 169 15.54 -3.59 -2.66
C PRO A 169 15.76 -2.75 -1.40
N LEU A 170 15.37 -3.29 -0.25
CA LEU A 170 15.75 -2.72 1.04
C LEU A 170 17.27 -2.57 0.99
N LEU A 171 17.74 -1.35 0.79
CA LEU A 171 19.15 -1.02 0.93
C LEU A 171 19.45 -1.19 2.42
N VAL A 172 19.68 -2.42 2.85
CA VAL A 172 20.40 -2.72 4.08
C VAL A 172 21.83 -2.26 3.79
N ARG A 173 22.06 -0.98 4.09
CA ARG A 173 23.41 -0.44 4.17
C ARG A 173 24.08 -1.12 5.36
N SER A 174 24.91 -2.11 5.06
CA SER A 174 25.97 -2.62 5.93
C SER A 174 27.02 -1.55 6.17
#